data_AF-A0AAV0H943-F1
#
_entry.id   AF-A0AAV0H943-F1
#
_cell.length_a   1.000
_cell.length_b   1.000
_cell.length_c   1.000
_cell.angle_alpha   90.00
_cell.angle_beta   90.00
_cell.angle_gamma   90.00
#
_symmetry.space_group_name_H-M   'P 1'
#
loop_
_entity.id
_entity.type
_entity.pdbx_description
1 polymer ?
#
loop_
_entity_poly.entity_id
_entity_poly.type
_entity_poly.pdbx_seq_one_letter_code
_entity_poly.pdbx_strand_id
1 'polypeptide(L)'
;MFGPDICGYSTKKVHAILTYNGTNHLIKKEVPCETDQLSHVYTFIIRPDATYSILIDNVEKQTGSLYSDWSLLPPKTIKDPEAKKPEDWDDKEYIDDPEDKKPEVNYKSIDLVNLSLM
;
A
#
# COMPACT_ATOMS: atom_id res chain seq x y z
N MET A 1 11.90 14.57 -15.02
CA MET A 1 11.86 15.74 -14.11
C MET A 1 12.57 15.35 -12.82
N PHE A 2 13.46 16.19 -12.30
CA PHE A 2 14.13 15.95 -11.03
C PHE A 2 14.22 17.25 -10.21
N GLY A 3 13.97 17.18 -8.91
CA GLY A 3 14.14 18.32 -7.99
C GLY A 3 13.25 18.24 -6.74
N PRO A 4 13.54 19.07 -5.72
CA PRO A 4 12.71 19.18 -4.54
C PRO A 4 11.34 19.81 -4.87
N ASP A 5 10.29 19.31 -4.24
CA ASP A 5 8.94 19.84 -4.29
C ASP A 5 8.35 19.93 -2.89
N ILE A 6 7.92 21.15 -2.55
CA ILE A 6 7.39 21.52 -1.24
C ILE A 6 6.03 22.16 -1.45
N CYS A 7 4.98 21.43 -1.06
CA CYS A 7 3.60 21.92 -1.05
C CYS A 7 2.99 21.71 0.34
N GLY A 8 2.97 22.79 1.13
CA GLY A 8 2.41 22.80 2.48
C GLY A 8 3.12 21.84 3.45
N TYR A 9 2.35 21.19 4.31
CA TYR A 9 2.86 20.24 5.29
C TYR A 9 2.91 18.79 4.79
N SER A 10 2.15 18.46 3.75
CA SER A 10 1.97 17.08 3.29
C SER A 10 3.00 16.64 2.26
N THR A 11 3.52 17.55 1.43
CA THR A 11 4.45 17.21 0.36
C THR A 11 5.76 17.94 0.57
N LYS A 12 6.81 17.18 0.92
CA LYS A 12 8.19 17.64 1.09
C LYS A 12 9.14 16.55 0.61
N LYS A 13 9.25 16.40 -0.71
CA LYS A 13 10.01 15.31 -1.30
C LYS A 13 10.72 15.72 -2.57
N VAL A 14 11.77 14.99 -2.91
CA VAL A 14 12.45 15.10 -4.19
C VAL A 14 11.69 14.26 -5.21
N HIS A 15 11.20 14.89 -6.27
CA HIS A 15 10.69 14.16 -7.43
C HIS A 15 11.87 13.63 -8.25
N ALA A 16 11.73 12.38 -8.68
CA ALA A 16 12.57 11.77 -9.71
C ALA A 16 11.64 11.04 -10.69
N ILE A 17 11.23 11.74 -11.73
CA ILE A 17 10.25 11.27 -12.72
C ILE A 17 10.97 10.93 -14.02
N LEU A 18 10.77 9.69 -14.49
CA LEU A 18 11.29 9.20 -15.75
C LEU A 18 10.14 9.08 -16.76
N THR A 19 10.34 9.64 -17.95
CA THR A 19 9.41 9.45 -19.07
C THR A 19 9.84 8.24 -19.87
N TYR A 20 8.96 7.25 -19.99
CA TYR A 20 9.19 6.03 -20.76
C TYR A 20 7.89 5.63 -21.47
N ASN A 21 7.99 5.21 -22.74
CA ASN A 21 6.83 4.87 -23.57
C ASN A 21 5.69 5.92 -23.54
N GLY A 22 6.06 7.21 -23.57
CA GLY A 22 5.10 8.33 -23.57
C GLY A 22 4.39 8.59 -22.24
N THR A 23 4.72 7.84 -21.18
CA THR A 23 4.13 8.00 -19.83
C THR A 23 5.17 8.49 -18.83
N ASN A 24 4.73 9.31 -17.87
CA ASN A 24 5.58 9.80 -16.78
C ASN A 24 5.48 8.87 -15.57
N HIS A 25 6.60 8.25 -15.22
CA HIS A 25 6.68 7.33 -14.09
C HIS A 25 7.36 8.03 -12.91
N LEU A 26 6.63 8.13 -11.80
CA LEU A 26 7.16 8.62 -10.53
C LEU A 26 8.00 7.52 -9.86
N ILE A 27 9.04 7.93 -9.16
CA ILE A 27 9.79 7.05 -8.25
C ILE A 27 8.84 6.54 -7.15
N LYS A 28 8.93 5.25 -6.83
CA LYS A 28 8.12 4.62 -5.76
C LYS A 28 8.61 4.99 -4.36
N LYS A 29 9.89 5.30 -4.24
CA LYS A 29 10.55 5.68 -2.99
C LYS A 29 10.34 7.16 -2.70
N GLU A 30 10.00 7.47 -1.46
CA GLU A 30 10.00 8.86 -1.01
C GLU A 30 11.42 9.26 -0.59
N VAL A 31 11.91 10.35 -1.18
CA VAL A 31 13.20 10.95 -0.83
C VAL A 31 12.90 12.31 -0.21
N PRO A 32 13.24 12.55 1.07
CA PRO A 32 12.99 13.84 1.70
C PRO A 32 13.84 14.93 1.04
N CYS A 33 13.28 16.13 0.93
CA CYS A 33 14.04 17.32 0.57
C CYS A 33 14.42 18.13 1.81
N GLU A 34 15.48 18.92 1.70
CA GLU A 34 15.86 19.87 2.76
C GLU A 34 14.87 21.04 2.78
N THR A 35 14.58 21.55 3.98
CA THR A 35 13.49 22.53 4.22
C THR A 35 13.93 23.77 4.97
N ASP A 36 15.23 23.94 5.21
CA ASP A 36 15.76 25.15 5.83
C ASP A 36 15.87 26.30 4.79
N GLN A 37 16.51 27.41 5.17
CA GLN A 37 16.67 28.59 4.30
C GLN A 37 18.05 28.66 3.63
N LEU A 38 18.79 27.55 3.60
CA LEU A 38 20.12 27.46 3.00
C LEU A 38 20.02 26.96 1.55
N SER A 39 21.11 27.16 0.83
CA SER A 39 21.25 26.63 -0.53
C SER A 39 21.70 25.17 -0.46
N HIS A 40 20.93 24.29 -1.08
CA HIS A 40 21.24 22.86 -1.18
C HIS A 40 21.43 22.43 -2.63
N VAL A 41 22.31 21.45 -2.84
CA VAL A 41 22.59 20.88 -4.17
C VAL A 41 21.97 19.51 -4.29
N TYR A 42 21.15 19.32 -5.33
CA TYR A 42 20.50 18.04 -5.64
C TYR A 42 21.14 17.43 -6.88
N THR A 43 21.62 16.19 -6.77
CA THR A 43 22.29 15.48 -7.86
C THR A 43 21.56 14.18 -8.14
N PHE A 44 21.22 13.95 -9.41
CA PHE A 44 20.64 12.69 -9.87
C PHE A 44 21.58 12.02 -10.87
N ILE A 45 22.11 10.86 -10.50
CA ILE A 45 23.03 10.07 -11.30
C ILE A 45 22.26 8.87 -11.84
N ILE A 46 22.16 8.74 -13.16
CA ILE A 46 21.63 7.54 -13.83
C ILE A 46 22.79 6.88 -14.56
N ARG A 47 22.99 5.59 -14.34
CA ARG A 47 24.09 4.81 -14.93
C ARG A 47 23.59 3.92 -16.07
N PRO A 48 24.45 3.56 -17.04
CA PRO A 48 24.09 2.68 -18.16
C PRO A 48 23.66 1.27 -17.74
N ASP A 49 24.05 0.81 -16.55
CA ASP A 49 23.65 -0.47 -15.96
C ASP A 49 22.24 -0.46 -15.33
N ALA A 50 21.46 0.59 -15.60
CA ALA A 50 20.12 0.83 -15.07
C ALA A 50 20.08 0.95 -13.54
N THR A 51 21.17 1.39 -12.92
CA THR A 51 21.20 1.85 -11.53
C THR A 51 21.13 3.38 -11.44
N TYR A 52 20.78 3.89 -10.26
CA TYR A 52 20.75 5.32 -9.99
C TYR A 52 21.25 5.65 -8.59
N SER A 53 21.66 6.90 -8.39
CA SER A 53 21.90 7.52 -7.08
C SER A 53 21.28 8.91 -7.03
N ILE A 54 20.66 9.27 -5.92
CA ILE A 54 20.21 10.64 -5.59
C ILE A 54 21.05 11.11 -4.41
N LEU A 55 21.75 12.22 -4.61
CA LEU A 55 22.56 12.87 -3.60
C LEU A 55 21.95 14.23 -3.26
N ILE A 56 22.03 14.60 -1.99
CA ILE A 56 21.72 15.93 -1.49
C ILE A 56 22.97 16.41 -0.75
N ASP A 57 23.52 17.55 -1.17
CA ASP A 57 24.78 18.11 -0.66
C ASP A 57 25.95 17.11 -0.70
N ASN A 58 26.04 16.39 -1.83
CA ASN A 58 27.00 15.31 -2.07
C ASN A 58 26.91 14.11 -1.11
N VAL A 59 25.86 14.02 -0.29
CA VAL A 59 25.56 12.85 0.54
C VAL A 59 24.54 11.98 -0.19
N GLU A 60 24.85 10.69 -0.39
CA GLU A 60 23.90 9.75 -0.99
C GLU A 60 22.71 9.51 -0.05
N LYS A 61 21.51 9.87 -0.52
CA LYS A 61 20.25 9.69 0.21
C LYS A 61 19.44 8.52 -0.31
N GLN A 62 19.63 8.17 -1.59
CA GLN A 62 18.95 7.04 -2.21
C GLN A 62 19.81 6.45 -3.33
N THR A 63 19.79 5.13 -3.45
CA THR A 63 20.42 4.39 -4.54
C THR A 63 19.63 3.12 -4.84
N GLY A 64 19.64 2.65 -6.08
CA GLY A 64 18.85 1.48 -6.46
C GLY A 64 18.85 1.19 -7.95
N SER A 65 17.84 0.43 -8.39
CA SER A 65 17.64 0.09 -9.80
C SER A 65 16.41 0.77 -10.36
N LEU A 66 16.50 1.21 -11.61
CA LEU A 66 15.37 1.78 -12.33
C LEU A 66 14.20 0.78 -12.44
N TYR A 67 14.50 -0.52 -12.50
CA TYR A 67 13.48 -1.57 -12.64
C TYR A 67 12.72 -1.87 -11.35
N SER A 68 13.34 -1.65 -10.18
CA SER A 68 12.68 -1.83 -8.89
C SER A 68 11.87 -0.59 -8.50
N ASP A 69 12.49 0.58 -8.66
CA ASP A 69 12.01 1.81 -8.04
C ASP A 69 11.13 2.67 -8.97
N TRP A 70 10.96 2.26 -10.23
CA TRP A 70 9.95 2.79 -11.16
C TRP A 70 9.15 1.65 -11.78
N SER A 71 7.90 1.93 -12.18
CA SER A 71 7.05 1.00 -12.91
C SER A 71 7.24 1.16 -14.42
N LEU A 72 8.47 0.96 -14.92
CA LEU A 72 8.82 1.16 -16.33
C LEU A 72 8.43 -0.03 -17.22
N LEU A 73 8.54 -1.24 -16.67
CA LEU A 73 8.29 -2.48 -17.39
C LEU A 73 6.98 -3.13 -16.91
N PRO A 74 6.33 -3.94 -17.75
CA PRO A 74 5.25 -4.81 -17.30
C PRO A 74 5.67 -5.71 -16.13
N PRO A 75 4.72 -6.18 -15.32
CA PRO A 75 4.99 -7.13 -14.24
C PRO A 75 5.71 -8.37 -14.78
N LYS A 76 6.74 -8.85 -14.07
CA LYS A 76 7.46 -10.09 -14.43
C LYS A 76 6.58 -11.33 -14.32
N THR A 77 5.59 -11.29 -13.43
CA THR A 77 4.63 -12.36 -13.17
C THR A 77 3.22 -11.80 -13.26
N ILE A 78 2.35 -12.55 -13.92
CA ILE A 78 0.91 -12.30 -13.98
C ILE A 78 0.20 -13.45 -13.26
N LYS A 79 -0.96 -13.18 -12.65
CA LYS A 79 -1.83 -14.26 -12.16
C LYS A 79 -2.32 -15.06 -13.35
N ASP A 80 -2.44 -16.38 -13.18
CA ASP A 80 -3.00 -17.25 -14.20
C ASP A 80 -4.46 -16.82 -14.48
N PRO A 81 -4.78 -16.38 -15.70
CA PRO A 81 -6.14 -15.96 -16.04
C PRO A 81 -7.15 -17.11 -16.04
N GLU A 82 -6.70 -18.37 -16.14
CA GLU A 82 -7.55 -19.56 -16.11
C GLU A 82 -7.75 -20.10 -14.68
N ALA A 83 -6.96 -19.64 -13.72
CA ALA A 83 -7.08 -20.07 -12.33
C ALA A 83 -8.42 -19.59 -11.74
N LYS A 84 -9.29 -20.55 -11.48
CA LYS A 84 -10.52 -20.35 -10.71
C LYS A 84 -10.30 -20.82 -9.28
N LYS A 85 -10.89 -20.09 -8.33
CA LYS A 85 -11.01 -20.55 -6.96
C LYS A 85 -11.75 -21.91 -6.96
N PRO A 86 -11.20 -22.98 -6.35
CA PRO A 86 -11.88 -24.27 -6.24
C PRO A 86 -13.22 -24.16 -5.53
N GLU A 87 -14.18 -25.04 -5.86
CA GLU A 87 -15.51 -25.07 -5.24
C GLU A 87 -15.46 -25.46 -3.75
N ASP A 88 -14.45 -26.22 -3.35
CA ASP A 88 -14.20 -26.70 -1.98
C ASP A 88 -13.35 -25.73 -1.13
N TRP A 89 -13.05 -24.55 -1.66
CA TRP A 89 -12.20 -23.59 -0.96
C TRP A 89 -12.98 -22.81 0.11
N ASP A 90 -12.74 -23.18 1.37
CA ASP A 90 -13.32 -22.53 2.54
C ASP A 90 -12.57 -21.24 2.92
N ASP A 91 -13.28 -20.11 2.90
CA ASP A 91 -12.76 -18.80 3.35
C ASP A 91 -13.12 -18.51 4.81
N LYS A 92 -13.82 -19.41 5.51
CA LYS A 92 -14.27 -19.16 6.88
C LYS A 92 -13.09 -19.17 7.84
N GLU A 93 -12.81 -18.00 8.41
CA GLU A 93 -11.81 -17.83 9.47
C GLU A 93 -12.19 -18.55 10.78
N TYR A 94 -13.49 -18.72 11.01
CA TYR A 94 -14.04 -19.40 12.18
C TYR A 94 -15.01 -20.51 11.76
N ILE A 95 -14.91 -21.65 12.44
CA ILE A 95 -15.84 -22.78 12.31
C ILE A 95 -16.61 -22.95 13.61
N ASP A 96 -17.88 -23.36 13.50
CA ASP A 96 -18.67 -23.73 14.68
C ASP A 96 -18.04 -24.97 15.34
N ASP A 97 -17.91 -24.95 16.66
CA ASP A 97 -17.41 -26.10 17.41
C ASP A 97 -18.42 -27.25 17.25
N PRO A 98 -18.02 -28.39 16.66
CA PRO A 98 -18.92 -29.52 16.44
C PRO A 98 -19.46 -30.13 17.74
N GLU A 99 -18.82 -29.88 18.88
CA GLU A 99 -19.26 -30.37 20.20
C GLU A 99 -20.16 -29.37 20.94
N ASP A 100 -20.37 -28.16 20.41
CA ASP A 100 -21.24 -27.17 21.04
C ASP A 100 -22.72 -27.57 20.87
N LYS A 101 -23.45 -27.62 22.00
CA LYS A 101 -24.86 -27.98 22.03
C LYS A 101 -25.64 -26.83 22.65
N LYS A 102 -26.69 -26.40 21.95
CA LYS A 102 -27.61 -25.35 22.41
C LYS A 102 -28.07 -25.67 23.85
N PRO A 103 -27.80 -24.80 24.83
CA PRO A 103 -28.23 -25.04 26.21
C PRO A 103 -29.77 -24.98 26.31
N GLU A 104 -30.36 -25.83 27.15
CA GLU A 104 -31.79 -25.79 27.45
C GLU A 104 -32.13 -24.52 28.24
N VAL A 105 -32.87 -23.61 27.63
CA VAL A 105 -33.31 -22.38 28.29
C VAL A 105 -34.72 -22.60 28.85
N ASN A 106 -34.85 -22.77 30.17
CA ASN A 106 -36.14 -22.80 30.85
C ASN A 106 -36.64 -21.35 31.03
N TYR A 107 -37.32 -20.81 30.03
CA TYR A 107 -38.14 -19.62 30.20
C TYR A 107 -39.35 -20.01 31.06
N LYS A 108 -39.32 -19.72 32.36
CA LYS A 108 -40.55 -19.59 33.13
C LYS A 108 -41.36 -18.47 32.47
N SER A 109 -42.42 -18.84 31.76
CA SER A 109 -43.48 -17.93 31.35
C SER A 109 -43.87 -17.07 32.54
N ILE A 110 -43.54 -15.78 32.48
CA ILE A 110 -44.22 -14.78 33.30
C ILE A 110 -45.59 -14.64 32.66
N ASP A 111 -46.59 -15.24 33.32
CA ASP A 111 -48.00 -15.11 32.97
C ASP A 111 -48.43 -13.63 33.03
N LEU A 112 -48.52 -12.98 31.87
CA LEU A 112 -49.27 -11.74 31.68
C LEU A 112 -50.54 -12.04 30.88
N VAL A 113 -51.42 -12.86 31.45
CA VAL A 113 -52.82 -12.92 31.01
C VAL A 113 -53.71 -13.04 32.25
N ASN A 114 -54.14 -11.89 32.79
CA ASN A 114 -55.47 -11.69 33.38
C ASN A 114 -55.65 -10.23 33.80
N LEU A 115 -55.78 -9.34 32.81
CA LEU A 115 -56.52 -8.09 33.00
C LEU A 115 -57.71 -8.09 32.03
N SER A 116 -58.76 -8.81 32.42
CA SER A 116 -60.10 -8.62 31.86
C SER A 116 -61.14 -8.98 32.93
N LEU A 117 -61.94 -7.99 33.31
CA LEU A 117 -63.22 -8.04 34.05
C LEU A 117 -63.21 -8.42 35.54
N MET A 118 -63.07 -7.41 36.40
CA MET A 118 -64.12 -6.93 37.33
C MET A 118 -63.74 -5.55 37.90
#